data_AF-A0A4Q2X903-F1
#
_entry.id   AF-A0A4Q2X903-F1
#
_cell.length_a   1.000
_cell.length_b   1.000
_cell.length_c   1.000
_cell.angle_alpha   90.00
_cell.angle_beta   90.00
_cell.angle_gamma   90.00
#
_symmetry.space_group_name_H-M   'P 1'
#
loop_
_entity.id
_entity.type
_entity.pdbx_description
1 polymer ?
#
loop_
_entity_poly.entity_id
_entity_poly.type
_entity_poly.pdbx_seq_one_letter_code
_entity_poly.pdbx_strand_id
1 'polypeptide(L)'
;MDLHRKQQQRHRNGNSNNGTGTLNVKDNGTFTTDGDFNISDVGTSTGIINLSGNGTITSTGQTFVGKNGAEAGGTTGTINQTGGTYNCSNWISVGRFNFSTGTVNVSGGTFNQTSNDQGIIVGEEGLGTLNVTGGGVNITGTPGLLVSNAATANGNVNLDGGTITTKRVQAGAAGAGTANFNFDGGTLTAGAGANLDFFTGMDTAVFEDGGGTIDSNGNT
;
A
#
# COMPACT_ATOMS: atom_id res chain seq x y z
N MET A 1 -20.62 19.20 -32.24
CA MET A 1 -19.19 19.25 -31.91
C MET A 1 -19.12 19.63 -30.45
N ASP A 2 -18.81 18.70 -29.56
CA ASP A 2 -18.33 19.09 -28.24
C ASP A 2 -17.27 18.11 -27.77
N LEU A 3 -16.09 18.66 -27.56
CA LEU A 3 -14.82 17.98 -27.47
C LEU A 3 -14.60 17.61 -26.00
N HIS A 4 -14.83 16.35 -25.63
CA HIS A 4 -14.44 15.80 -24.33
C HIS A 4 -12.91 15.83 -24.20
N ARG A 5 -12.36 16.95 -23.75
CA ARG A 5 -11.00 17.03 -23.23
C ARG A 5 -11.01 16.38 -21.84
N LYS A 6 -10.57 15.13 -21.76
CA LYS A 6 -10.10 14.51 -20.51
C LYS A 6 -8.94 15.37 -19.99
N GLN A 7 -9.21 16.26 -19.04
CA GLN A 7 -8.13 16.81 -18.23
C GLN A 7 -7.68 15.68 -17.31
N GLN A 8 -6.40 15.30 -17.41
CA GLN A 8 -5.72 14.46 -16.43
C GLN A 8 -5.75 15.17 -15.08
N GLN A 9 -6.80 14.97 -14.29
CA GLN A 9 -6.93 15.61 -12.99
C GLN A 9 -6.28 14.71 -11.96
N ARG A 10 -5.05 15.06 -11.57
CA ARG A 10 -4.43 14.55 -10.33
C ARG A 10 -5.39 14.79 -9.18
N HIS A 11 -5.97 13.73 -8.62
CA HIS A 11 -6.87 13.85 -7.48
C HIS A 11 -6.07 13.72 -6.20
N ARG A 12 -6.18 14.72 -5.32
CA ARG A 12 -5.35 14.80 -4.13
C ARG A 12 -6.22 15.05 -2.92
N ASN A 13 -6.14 14.16 -1.94
CA ASN A 13 -6.88 14.22 -0.70
C ASN A 13 -5.95 14.73 0.41
N GLY A 14 -6.11 15.99 0.83
CA GLY A 14 -5.21 16.68 1.77
C GLY A 14 -3.97 17.29 1.09
N ASN A 15 -4.16 18.26 0.19
CA ASN A 15 -3.08 18.75 -0.70
C ASN A 15 -2.62 20.20 -0.45
N SER A 16 -3.19 20.87 0.55
CA SER A 16 -2.68 22.18 0.98
C SER A 16 -1.62 21.97 2.06
N ASN A 17 -0.68 22.90 2.24
CA ASN A 17 0.15 22.90 3.45
C ASN A 17 -0.78 22.82 4.67
N ASN A 18 -0.60 21.80 5.49
CA ASN A 18 -1.40 21.52 6.69
C ASN A 18 -2.87 21.13 6.39
N GLY A 19 -3.20 20.84 5.13
CA GLY A 19 -4.55 20.47 4.72
C GLY A 19 -4.91 19.07 5.20
N THR A 20 -6.10 18.93 5.78
CA THR A 20 -6.68 17.62 6.09
C THR A 20 -7.75 17.29 5.06
N GLY A 21 -7.66 16.11 4.45
CA GLY A 21 -8.66 15.59 3.53
C GLY A 21 -9.18 14.24 3.98
N THR A 22 -10.48 13.99 3.79
CA THR A 22 -11.09 12.69 4.05
C THR A 22 -11.99 12.28 2.89
N LEU A 23 -11.79 11.07 2.37
CA LEU A 23 -12.67 10.44 1.38
C LEU A 23 -13.34 9.23 2.03
N ASN A 24 -14.67 9.20 2.04
CA ASN A 24 -15.45 8.05 2.48
C ASN A 24 -16.14 7.41 1.27
N VAL A 25 -15.87 6.13 1.02
CA VAL A 25 -16.56 5.33 0.01
C VAL A 25 -17.17 4.12 0.71
N LYS A 26 -18.50 4.04 0.72
CA LYS A 26 -19.25 3.03 1.47
C LYS A 26 -20.44 2.51 0.68
N ASP A 27 -21.08 1.47 1.18
CA ASP A 27 -22.25 0.84 0.55
C ASP A 27 -21.92 0.44 -0.89
N ASN A 28 -22.65 0.90 -1.90
CA ASN A 28 -22.32 0.65 -3.32
C ASN A 28 -21.65 1.87 -3.99
N GLY A 29 -21.10 2.81 -3.22
CA GLY A 29 -20.46 4.02 -3.72
C GLY A 29 -19.20 3.72 -4.53
N THR A 30 -18.91 4.57 -5.52
CA THR A 30 -17.73 4.44 -6.37
C THR A 30 -16.91 5.73 -6.40
N PHE A 31 -15.59 5.59 -6.49
CA PHE A 31 -14.66 6.69 -6.74
C PHE A 31 -13.60 6.23 -7.74
N THR A 32 -13.34 7.06 -8.76
CA THR A 32 -12.32 6.77 -9.77
C THR A 32 -11.41 7.97 -9.98
N THR A 33 -10.11 7.72 -10.11
CA THR A 33 -9.12 8.72 -10.51
C THR A 33 -8.15 8.14 -11.54
N ASP A 34 -7.65 8.99 -12.44
CA ASP A 34 -6.83 8.59 -13.57
C ASP A 34 -5.39 9.12 -13.57
N GLY A 35 -5.04 9.96 -12.58
CA GLY A 35 -3.68 10.41 -12.31
C GLY A 35 -3.16 9.91 -10.97
N ASP A 36 -2.02 10.46 -10.51
CA ASP A 36 -1.53 10.23 -9.15
C ASP A 36 -2.65 10.47 -8.13
N PHE A 37 -2.95 9.44 -7.34
CA PHE A 37 -3.84 9.53 -6.20
C PHE A 37 -3.01 9.75 -4.93
N ASN A 38 -2.90 11.01 -4.50
CA ASN A 38 -2.16 11.36 -3.30
C ASN A 38 -3.10 11.40 -2.08
N ILE A 39 -2.86 10.54 -1.10
CA ILE A 39 -3.46 10.57 0.24
C ILE A 39 -2.44 11.27 1.15
N SER A 40 -2.57 12.60 1.24
CA SER A 40 -1.53 13.60 1.58
C SER A 40 -0.41 13.74 0.52
N ASP A 41 0.15 14.96 0.34
CA ASP A 41 1.12 15.26 -0.74
C ASP A 41 2.19 16.32 -0.41
N VAL A 42 1.95 17.26 0.51
CA VAL A 42 2.92 18.34 0.82
C VAL A 42 2.89 18.78 2.28
N GLY A 43 4.01 19.32 2.77
CA GLY A 43 4.09 19.95 4.10
C GLY A 43 3.80 18.94 5.21
N THR A 44 2.89 19.30 6.12
CA THR A 44 2.35 18.43 7.17
C THR A 44 0.90 18.01 6.89
N SER A 45 0.53 17.91 5.61
CA SER A 45 -0.84 17.55 5.23
C SER A 45 -1.24 16.15 5.69
N THR A 46 -2.53 15.96 5.93
CA THR A 46 -3.11 14.67 6.33
C THR A 46 -4.18 14.23 5.32
N GLY A 47 -4.11 13.00 4.85
CA GLY A 47 -5.10 12.40 3.97
C GLY A 47 -5.64 11.12 4.59
N ILE A 48 -6.96 10.95 4.59
CA ILE A 48 -7.62 9.75 5.10
C ILE A 48 -8.60 9.21 4.05
N ILE A 49 -8.52 7.91 3.76
CA ILE A 49 -9.54 7.17 3.03
C ILE A 49 -10.21 6.20 3.99
N ASN A 50 -11.54 6.18 3.99
CA ASN A 50 -12.31 5.11 4.62
C ASN A 50 -13.12 4.39 3.54
N LEU A 51 -12.83 3.10 3.34
CA LEU A 51 -13.49 2.22 2.39
C LEU A 51 -14.22 1.10 3.14
N SER A 52 -15.53 0.98 2.94
CA SER A 52 -16.37 0.01 3.66
C SER A 52 -17.54 -0.50 2.82
N GLY A 53 -18.28 -1.49 3.34
CA GLY A 53 -19.43 -2.08 2.65
C GLY A 53 -19.03 -2.76 1.34
N ASN A 54 -19.69 -2.43 0.24
CA ASN A 54 -19.35 -2.87 -1.11
C ASN A 54 -18.70 -1.74 -1.94
N GLY A 55 -18.16 -0.71 -1.27
CA GLY A 55 -17.65 0.48 -1.93
C GLY A 55 -16.51 0.11 -2.88
N THR A 56 -16.33 0.87 -3.95
CA THR A 56 -15.24 0.64 -4.90
C THR A 56 -14.42 1.90 -5.13
N ILE A 57 -13.11 1.80 -4.94
CA ILE A 57 -12.14 2.83 -5.32
C ILE A 57 -11.28 2.29 -6.46
N THR A 58 -11.13 3.05 -7.54
CA THR A 58 -10.27 2.71 -8.66
C THR A 58 -9.30 3.85 -8.97
N SER A 59 -8.01 3.63 -8.77
CA SER A 59 -6.93 4.50 -9.25
C SER A 59 -6.28 3.87 -10.47
N THR A 60 -6.29 4.55 -11.61
CA THR A 60 -5.51 4.09 -12.77
C THR A 60 -4.10 4.67 -12.79
N GLY A 61 -3.84 5.72 -12.01
CA GLY A 61 -2.50 6.20 -11.70
C GLY A 61 -1.93 5.59 -10.42
N GLN A 62 -0.72 6.02 -10.05
CA GLN A 62 -0.05 5.63 -8.82
C GLN A 62 -0.90 5.99 -7.60
N THR A 63 -0.88 5.15 -6.57
CA THR A 63 -1.40 5.52 -5.25
C THR A 63 -0.24 5.86 -4.34
N PHE A 64 -0.30 7.03 -3.70
CA PHE A 64 0.69 7.47 -2.74
C PHE A 64 0.02 7.72 -1.39
N VAL A 65 0.37 6.91 -0.39
CA VAL A 65 -0.14 7.02 0.99
C VAL A 65 0.95 7.66 1.84
N GLY A 66 0.84 8.97 2.07
CA GLY A 66 1.94 9.76 2.62
C GLY A 66 2.96 10.05 1.53
N LYS A 67 3.13 11.33 1.16
CA LYS A 67 4.07 11.73 0.13
C LYS A 67 4.63 13.12 0.33
N ASN A 68 5.93 13.29 0.10
CA ASN A 68 6.61 14.58 -0.01
C ASN A 68 6.43 15.48 1.24
N GLY A 69 6.78 14.91 2.40
CA GLY A 69 6.89 15.63 3.67
C GLY A 69 8.01 16.67 3.65
N ALA A 70 7.76 17.82 4.26
CA ALA A 70 8.73 18.93 4.27
C ALA A 70 9.75 18.84 5.41
N GLU A 71 9.34 18.30 6.56
CA GLU A 71 10.11 18.25 7.80
C GLU A 71 9.62 17.12 8.70
N ALA A 72 10.33 16.83 9.80
CA ALA A 72 9.90 15.82 10.76
C ALA A 72 8.45 16.04 11.22
N GLY A 73 7.62 15.00 11.12
CA GLY A 73 6.17 15.13 11.30
C GLY A 73 5.42 15.63 10.06
N GLY A 74 6.00 15.42 8.86
CA GLY A 74 5.47 15.83 7.56
C GLY A 74 4.16 15.14 7.19
N THR A 75 4.01 14.77 5.93
CA THR A 75 2.72 14.29 5.43
C THR A 75 2.32 12.95 6.05
N THR A 76 1.04 12.81 6.40
CA THR A 76 0.47 11.55 6.90
C THR A 76 -0.68 11.10 6.01
N GLY A 77 -0.51 9.94 5.36
CA GLY A 77 -1.57 9.30 4.59
C GLY A 77 -2.09 8.06 5.30
N THR A 78 -3.41 7.86 5.31
CA THR A 78 -4.03 6.67 5.86
C THR A 78 -5.12 6.13 4.96
N ILE A 79 -5.10 4.83 4.69
CA ILE A 79 -6.23 4.09 4.11
C ILE A 79 -6.76 3.13 5.17
N ASN A 80 -8.04 3.24 5.51
CA ASN A 80 -8.77 2.31 6.36
C ASN A 80 -9.78 1.55 5.51
N GLN A 81 -9.55 0.25 5.33
CA GLN A 81 -10.43 -0.62 4.57
C GLN A 81 -11.04 -1.69 5.47
N THR A 82 -12.36 -1.63 5.68
CA THR A 82 -13.14 -2.61 6.44
C THR A 82 -14.03 -3.48 5.55
N GLY A 83 -14.13 -3.15 4.26
CA GLY A 83 -14.89 -3.86 3.24
C GLY A 83 -14.62 -3.27 1.86
N GLY A 84 -15.37 -3.71 0.86
CA GLY A 84 -15.28 -3.17 -0.50
C GLY A 84 -14.04 -3.60 -1.28
N THR A 85 -13.78 -2.86 -2.36
CA THR A 85 -12.71 -3.16 -3.32
C THR A 85 -11.90 -1.91 -3.62
N TYR A 86 -10.61 -1.94 -3.30
CA TYR A 86 -9.63 -0.95 -3.76
C TYR A 86 -8.86 -1.52 -4.95
N ASN A 87 -8.80 -0.80 -6.07
CA ASN A 87 -8.03 -1.18 -7.24
C ASN A 87 -7.04 -0.09 -7.60
N CYS A 88 -5.75 -0.42 -7.65
CA CYS A 88 -4.71 0.39 -8.26
C CYS A 88 -4.15 -0.35 -9.47
N SER A 89 -4.35 0.15 -10.68
CA SER A 89 -3.74 -0.42 -11.89
C SER A 89 -2.35 0.16 -12.17
N ASN A 90 -1.63 0.53 -11.12
CA ASN A 90 -0.27 1.04 -11.12
C ASN A 90 0.38 0.65 -9.79
N TRP A 91 1.59 1.13 -9.50
CA TRP A 91 2.24 0.85 -8.22
C TRP A 91 1.67 1.69 -7.08
N ILE A 92 1.87 1.18 -5.86
CA ILE A 92 1.43 1.83 -4.62
C ILE A 92 2.65 2.07 -3.76
N SER A 93 2.84 3.30 -3.27
CA SER A 93 3.84 3.62 -2.26
C SER A 93 3.17 3.98 -0.95
N VAL A 94 3.66 3.41 0.14
CA VAL A 94 3.24 3.69 1.50
C VAL A 94 4.43 4.33 2.21
N GLY A 95 4.41 5.65 2.37
CA GLY A 95 5.55 6.45 2.85
C GLY A 95 6.55 6.78 1.73
N ARG A 96 6.16 7.70 0.83
CA ARG A 96 7.00 8.17 -0.28
C ARG A 96 7.74 9.47 0.05
N PHE A 97 9.05 9.49 -0.15
CA PHE A 97 9.97 10.55 0.24
C PHE A 97 10.17 10.71 1.75
N ASN A 98 11.26 11.40 2.11
CA ASN A 98 11.61 11.68 3.49
C ASN A 98 10.47 12.41 4.23
N PHE A 99 10.37 12.10 5.52
CA PHE A 99 9.38 12.66 6.44
C PHE A 99 7.91 12.38 6.12
N SER A 100 7.62 11.54 5.12
CA SER A 100 6.28 11.06 4.85
C SER A 100 5.99 9.79 5.63
N THR A 101 4.80 9.72 6.22
CA THR A 101 4.29 8.54 6.90
C THR A 101 3.05 8.02 6.17
N GLY A 102 3.09 6.77 5.75
CA GLY A 102 1.97 6.08 5.13
C GLY A 102 1.48 4.92 5.98
N THR A 103 0.16 4.76 6.08
CA THR A 103 -0.45 3.60 6.73
C THR A 103 -1.60 3.05 5.89
N VAL A 104 -1.58 1.76 5.60
CA VAL A 104 -2.68 1.05 4.97
C VAL A 104 -3.17 -0.01 5.96
N ASN A 105 -4.43 0.09 6.37
CA ASN A 105 -5.09 -0.85 7.25
C ASN A 105 -6.16 -1.63 6.46
N VAL A 106 -5.96 -2.93 6.30
CA VAL A 106 -6.91 -3.84 5.64
C VAL A 106 -7.45 -4.82 6.68
N SER A 107 -8.73 -4.67 7.01
CA SER A 107 -9.45 -5.55 7.94
C SER A 107 -10.60 -6.31 7.27
N GLY A 108 -10.89 -5.97 6.00
CA GLY A 108 -11.90 -6.64 5.19
C GLY A 108 -11.86 -6.20 3.73
N GLY A 109 -12.62 -6.88 2.87
CA GLY A 109 -12.66 -6.60 1.43
C GLY A 109 -11.42 -7.06 0.66
N THR A 110 -11.20 -6.47 -0.51
CA THR A 110 -10.04 -6.76 -1.38
C THR A 110 -9.25 -5.49 -1.71
N PHE A 111 -7.94 -5.53 -1.53
CA PHE A 111 -7.02 -4.43 -1.86
C PHE A 111 -6.07 -4.89 -2.96
N ASN A 112 -6.27 -4.39 -4.18
CA ASN A 112 -5.65 -4.91 -5.38
C ASN A 112 -4.65 -3.91 -5.97
N GLN A 113 -3.42 -4.35 -6.14
CA GLN A 113 -2.44 -3.77 -7.05
C GLN A 113 -2.38 -4.68 -8.29
N THR A 114 -2.75 -4.14 -9.46
CA THR A 114 -3.03 -4.96 -10.66
C THR A 114 -2.11 -4.70 -11.86
N SER A 115 -1.22 -3.70 -11.79
CA SER A 115 -0.17 -3.56 -12.80
C SER A 115 0.87 -4.68 -12.65
N ASN A 116 1.41 -5.18 -13.77
CA ASN A 116 2.47 -6.18 -13.77
C ASN A 116 3.88 -5.58 -13.59
N ASP A 117 4.00 -4.26 -13.72
CA ASP A 117 5.27 -3.54 -13.66
C ASP A 117 5.79 -3.50 -12.22
N GLN A 118 5.45 -2.47 -11.44
CA GLN A 118 5.86 -2.31 -10.06
C GLN A 118 4.69 -2.60 -9.11
N GLY A 119 4.96 -3.31 -8.02
CA GLY A 119 3.96 -3.74 -7.03
C GLY A 119 3.68 -2.72 -5.93
N ILE A 120 3.68 -3.17 -4.68
CA ILE A 120 3.52 -2.31 -3.50
C ILE A 120 4.89 -2.10 -2.86
N ILE A 121 5.18 -0.86 -2.47
CA ILE A 121 6.36 -0.50 -1.68
C ILE A 121 5.89 0.03 -0.32
N VAL A 122 6.34 -0.62 0.76
CA VAL A 122 6.07 -0.23 2.14
C VAL A 122 7.35 0.35 2.73
N GLY A 123 7.36 1.67 2.94
CA GLY A 123 8.54 2.45 3.28
C GLY A 123 9.43 2.61 2.06
N GLU A 124 9.14 3.54 1.16
CA GLU A 124 9.97 3.72 -0.03
C GLU A 124 11.21 4.57 0.29
N GLU A 125 11.00 5.79 0.73
CA GLU A 125 12.04 6.63 1.35
C GLU A 125 11.60 7.19 2.72
N GLY A 126 10.30 7.11 3.02
CA GLY A 126 9.71 7.49 4.29
C GLY A 126 9.32 6.28 5.14
N LEU A 127 8.39 6.52 6.06
CA LEU A 127 7.87 5.50 6.97
C LEU A 127 6.60 4.88 6.38
N GLY A 128 6.59 3.56 6.20
CA GLY A 128 5.45 2.83 5.66
C GLY A 128 5.00 1.72 6.58
N THR A 129 3.68 1.58 6.71
CA THR A 129 3.08 0.46 7.45
C THR A 129 1.90 -0.13 6.67
N LEU A 130 1.92 -1.44 6.49
CA LEU A 130 0.80 -2.22 5.97
C LEU A 130 0.33 -3.17 7.07
N ASN A 131 -0.88 -2.95 7.56
CA ASN A 131 -1.54 -3.82 8.54
C ASN A 131 -2.64 -4.62 7.84
N VAL A 132 -2.58 -5.94 7.93
CA VAL A 132 -3.59 -6.85 7.39
C VAL A 132 -4.12 -7.71 8.53
N THR A 133 -5.32 -7.38 9.00
CA THR A 133 -6.04 -8.10 10.08
C THR A 133 -7.19 -8.95 9.54
N GLY A 134 -7.52 -8.79 8.26
CA GLY A 134 -8.59 -9.49 7.56
C GLY A 134 -8.64 -9.09 6.09
N GLY A 135 -9.53 -9.70 5.30
CA GLY A 135 -9.61 -9.45 3.85
C GLY A 135 -8.39 -9.99 3.10
N GLY A 136 -8.19 -9.50 1.87
CA GLY A 136 -7.08 -9.91 1.01
C GLY A 136 -6.36 -8.74 0.32
N VAL A 137 -5.03 -8.77 0.35
CA VAL A 137 -4.16 -7.87 -0.41
C VAL A 137 -3.56 -8.65 -1.58
N ASN A 138 -3.85 -8.24 -2.81
CA ASN A 138 -3.40 -8.93 -4.03
C ASN A 138 -2.43 -8.05 -4.81
N ILE A 139 -1.24 -8.57 -5.11
CA ILE A 139 -0.14 -7.84 -5.73
C ILE A 139 0.35 -8.61 -6.96
N THR A 140 0.11 -8.06 -8.15
CA THR A 140 0.54 -8.68 -9.42
C THR A 140 1.87 -8.13 -9.94
N GLY A 141 2.29 -6.96 -9.45
CA GLY A 141 3.51 -6.27 -9.88
C GLY A 141 4.77 -7.05 -9.57
N THR A 142 5.86 -6.69 -10.25
CA THR A 142 7.19 -7.30 -10.10
C THR A 142 8.12 -6.27 -9.45
N PRO A 143 8.83 -6.60 -8.36
CA PRO A 143 9.02 -7.93 -7.77
C PRO A 143 7.83 -8.44 -6.95
N GLY A 144 6.90 -7.56 -6.55
CA GLY A 144 5.77 -7.91 -5.68
C GLY A 144 5.66 -6.90 -4.55
N LEU A 145 5.87 -7.35 -3.33
CA LEU A 145 5.92 -6.51 -2.14
C LEU A 145 7.37 -6.18 -1.79
N LEU A 146 7.72 -4.90 -1.87
CA LEU A 146 9.01 -4.38 -1.41
C LEU A 146 8.82 -3.72 -0.03
N VAL A 147 9.64 -4.09 0.94
CA VAL A 147 9.62 -3.55 2.30
C VAL A 147 10.94 -2.81 2.53
N SER A 148 10.89 -1.48 2.68
CA SER A 148 12.05 -0.58 2.66
C SER A 148 12.76 -0.49 1.30
N ASN A 149 12.96 0.71 0.75
CA ASN A 149 13.70 0.89 -0.52
C ASN A 149 14.94 1.79 -0.41
N ALA A 150 14.92 2.83 0.43
CA ALA A 150 16.03 3.76 0.61
C ALA A 150 16.57 3.76 2.05
N ALA A 151 17.77 4.32 2.26
CA ALA A 151 18.48 4.29 3.54
C ALA A 151 17.71 4.87 4.74
N THR A 152 16.82 5.84 4.49
CA THR A 152 15.98 6.49 5.51
C THR A 152 14.63 5.81 5.70
N ALA A 153 14.30 4.83 4.85
CA ALA A 153 13.02 4.17 4.87
C ALA A 153 12.85 3.26 6.09
N ASN A 154 11.62 3.10 6.53
CA ASN A 154 11.24 2.07 7.49
C ASN A 154 9.94 1.45 7.02
N GLY A 155 10.02 0.20 6.57
CA GLY A 155 8.88 -0.59 6.13
C GLY A 155 8.49 -1.60 7.19
N ASN A 156 7.23 -1.57 7.61
CA ASN A 156 6.65 -2.58 8.50
C ASN A 156 5.43 -3.21 7.85
N VAL A 157 5.42 -4.54 7.76
CA VAL A 157 4.26 -5.32 7.33
C VAL A 157 3.80 -6.18 8.50
N ASN A 158 2.56 -6.01 8.92
CA ASN A 158 1.94 -6.79 9.99
C ASN A 158 0.81 -7.62 9.39
N LEU A 159 0.99 -8.94 9.40
CA LEU A 159 0.07 -9.92 8.82
C LEU A 159 -0.65 -10.67 9.96
N ASP A 160 -1.54 -9.93 10.61
CA ASP A 160 -2.25 -10.30 11.84
C ASP A 160 -3.58 -11.03 11.56
N GLY A 161 -3.75 -11.49 10.32
CA GLY A 161 -4.96 -12.11 9.79
C GLY A 161 -5.04 -11.95 8.28
N GLY A 162 -6.15 -12.37 7.67
CA GLY A 162 -6.37 -12.22 6.23
C GLY A 162 -5.29 -12.87 5.36
N THR A 163 -5.14 -12.36 4.13
CA THR A 163 -4.14 -12.85 3.18
C THR A 163 -3.37 -11.74 2.47
N ILE A 164 -2.08 -11.98 2.21
CA ILE A 164 -1.29 -11.24 1.21
C ILE A 164 -0.93 -12.22 0.10
N THR A 165 -1.40 -11.98 -1.12
CA THR A 165 -0.99 -12.73 -2.31
C THR A 165 -0.04 -11.89 -3.15
N THR A 166 1.21 -12.34 -3.32
CA THR A 166 2.26 -11.58 -4.02
C THR A 166 3.20 -12.49 -4.78
N LYS A 167 3.97 -11.96 -5.73
CA LYS A 167 5.02 -12.73 -6.45
C LYS A 167 6.31 -12.89 -5.64
N ARG A 168 6.57 -11.96 -4.73
CA ARG A 168 7.75 -11.96 -3.84
C ARG A 168 7.49 -11.00 -2.68
N VAL A 169 8.12 -11.26 -1.56
CA VAL A 169 8.39 -10.28 -0.50
C VAL A 169 9.90 -10.08 -0.45
N GLN A 170 10.36 -8.84 -0.59
CA GLN A 170 11.79 -8.55 -0.54
C GLN A 170 12.07 -7.26 0.20
N ALA A 171 13.25 -7.17 0.82
CA ALA A 171 13.79 -5.90 1.29
C ALA A 171 14.47 -5.15 0.15
N GLY A 172 14.74 -3.87 0.39
CA GLY A 172 15.63 -3.06 -0.43
C GLY A 172 17.04 -3.63 -0.50
N ALA A 173 17.82 -3.18 -1.49
CA ALA A 173 19.22 -3.58 -1.64
C ALA A 173 20.07 -3.15 -0.43
N ALA A 174 21.29 -3.67 -0.34
CA ALA A 174 22.23 -3.31 0.72
C ALA A 174 22.35 -1.78 0.89
N GLY A 175 22.16 -1.31 2.12
CA GLY A 175 22.11 0.12 2.46
C GLY A 175 20.71 0.73 2.45
N ALA A 176 19.66 -0.02 2.14
CA ALA A 176 18.29 0.36 2.46
C ALA A 176 18.07 0.41 3.97
N GLY A 177 17.04 1.16 4.39
CA GLY A 177 16.63 1.25 5.78
C GLY A 177 15.89 -0.01 6.24
N THR A 178 15.24 0.06 7.40
CA THR A 178 14.73 -1.13 8.09
C THR A 178 13.52 -1.77 7.39
N ALA A 179 13.58 -3.09 7.18
CA ALA A 179 12.52 -3.92 6.61
C ALA A 179 12.05 -4.99 7.61
N ASN A 180 10.83 -4.84 8.14
CA ASN A 180 10.26 -5.77 9.10
C ASN A 180 8.97 -6.41 8.56
N PHE A 181 8.82 -7.71 8.80
CA PHE A 181 7.62 -8.47 8.49
C PHE A 181 7.20 -9.32 9.69
N ASN A 182 6.00 -9.09 10.19
CA ASN A 182 5.46 -9.78 11.36
C ASN A 182 4.26 -10.63 10.94
N PHE A 183 4.25 -11.89 11.36
CA PHE A 183 3.15 -12.82 11.19
C PHE A 183 2.44 -12.98 12.54
N ASP A 184 1.14 -12.69 12.59
CA ASP A 184 0.31 -12.86 13.79
C ASP A 184 -1.09 -13.39 13.44
N GLY A 185 -1.16 -14.44 12.64
CA GLY A 185 -2.40 -15.17 12.31
C GLY A 185 -2.85 -15.08 10.85
N GLY A 186 -2.14 -14.37 9.97
CA GLY A 186 -2.46 -14.30 8.54
C GLY A 186 -1.68 -15.28 7.65
N THR A 187 -2.04 -15.29 6.36
CA THR A 187 -1.43 -16.14 5.33
C THR A 187 -0.73 -15.32 4.25
N LEU A 188 0.56 -15.57 4.04
CA LEU A 188 1.31 -15.09 2.89
C LEU A 188 1.25 -16.15 1.78
N THR A 189 0.60 -15.82 0.67
CA THR A 189 0.33 -16.73 -0.44
C THR A 189 1.16 -16.35 -1.67
N ALA A 190 1.79 -17.34 -2.30
CA ALA A 190 2.47 -17.14 -3.57
C ALA A 190 1.46 -16.89 -4.70
N GLY A 191 1.62 -15.74 -5.35
CA GLY A 191 0.87 -15.37 -6.56
C GLY A 191 1.38 -16.08 -7.80
N ALA A 192 0.60 -16.03 -8.88
CA ALA A 192 1.00 -16.64 -10.15
C ALA A 192 2.32 -16.04 -10.66
N GLY A 193 3.28 -16.92 -10.98
CA GLY A 193 4.62 -16.51 -11.39
C GLY A 193 5.47 -15.99 -10.24
N ALA A 194 5.27 -16.53 -9.04
CA ALA A 194 6.09 -16.24 -7.87
C ALA A 194 7.58 -16.48 -8.15
N ASN A 195 8.42 -15.64 -7.55
CA ASN A 195 9.86 -15.79 -7.61
C ASN A 195 10.30 -16.98 -6.75
N LEU A 196 11.33 -17.71 -7.19
CA LEU A 196 11.92 -18.80 -6.42
C LEU A 196 12.53 -18.31 -5.08
N ASP A 197 13.08 -17.10 -5.08
CA ASP A 197 13.49 -16.40 -3.85
C ASP A 197 12.31 -15.62 -3.28
N PHE A 198 11.24 -16.35 -2.92
CA PHE A 198 9.91 -15.82 -2.63
C PHE A 198 9.89 -14.82 -1.46
N PHE A 199 10.73 -15.02 -0.46
CA PHE A 199 10.79 -14.18 0.74
C PHE A 199 12.25 -13.98 1.14
N THR A 200 12.73 -12.72 1.15
CA THR A 200 14.18 -12.47 1.25
C THR A 200 14.54 -11.10 1.80
N GLY A 201 15.69 -11.01 2.47
CA GLY A 201 16.34 -9.75 2.83
C GLY A 201 15.75 -8.97 4.02
N MET A 202 14.70 -9.45 4.69
CA MET A 202 14.13 -8.76 5.86
C MET A 202 15.17 -8.61 6.98
N ASP A 203 15.16 -7.49 7.69
CA ASP A 203 15.91 -7.30 8.94
C ASP A 203 15.29 -8.15 10.06
N THR A 204 13.96 -8.14 10.14
CA THR A 204 13.20 -9.05 11.02
C THR A 204 12.07 -9.72 10.27
N ALA A 205 11.93 -11.03 10.48
CA ALA A 205 10.76 -11.81 10.10
C ALA A 205 10.33 -12.60 11.33
N VAL A 206 9.26 -12.16 12.00
CA VAL A 206 8.85 -12.70 13.31
C VAL A 206 7.49 -13.36 13.18
N PHE A 207 7.35 -14.53 13.80
CA PHE A 207 6.06 -15.16 14.07
C PHE A 207 5.72 -14.86 15.52
N GLU A 208 4.67 -14.08 15.72
CA GLU A 208 4.12 -13.72 17.03
C GLU A 208 3.17 -14.82 17.54
N ASP A 209 2.49 -14.59 18.66
CA ASP A 209 1.67 -15.60 19.35
C ASP A 209 0.54 -16.19 18.48
N GLY A 210 0.00 -15.43 17.52
CA GLY A 210 -1.00 -15.87 16.55
C GLY A 210 -0.43 -16.72 15.41
N GLY A 211 0.90 -16.81 15.30
CA GLY A 211 1.59 -17.60 14.27
C GLY A 211 1.43 -17.03 12.86
N GLY A 212 1.50 -17.88 11.84
CA GLY A 212 1.34 -17.45 10.45
C GLY A 212 1.49 -18.60 9.48
N THR A 213 0.99 -18.42 8.27
CA THR A 213 1.09 -19.42 7.20
C THR A 213 1.81 -18.83 5.99
N ILE A 214 2.72 -19.61 5.40
CA ILE A 214 3.26 -19.35 4.06
C ILE A 214 2.74 -20.45 3.14
N ASP A 215 1.98 -20.06 2.12
CA ASP A 215 1.31 -20.97 1.19
C ASP A 215 1.91 -20.82 -0.21
N SER A 216 2.49 -21.90 -0.74
CA SER A 216 3.03 -21.92 -2.10
C SER A 216 1.96 -21.80 -3.17
N ASN A 217 0.68 -22.02 -2.83
CA ASN A 217 -0.46 -21.93 -3.75
C ASN A 217 -0.27 -22.80 -5.00
N GLY A 218 0.43 -23.94 -4.84
CA GLY A 218 0.78 -24.84 -5.92
C GLY A 218 1.86 -24.32 -6.90
N ASN A 219 2.52 -23.19 -6.61
CA ASN A 219 3.70 -22.75 -7.34
C ASN A 219 4.90 -23.62 -6.95
N THR A 220 5.72 -23.99 -7.93
CA THR A 220 6.92 -24.85 -7.79
C THR A 220 8.15 -24.16 -8.35
#